data_AF-A0AAX0U6P2-F1
#
_entry.id   AF-A0AAX0U6P2-F1
#
_cell.length_a   1.000
_cell.length_b   1.000
_cell.length_c   1.000
_cell.angle_alpha   90.00
_cell.angle_beta   90.00
_cell.angle_gamma   90.00
#
_symmetry.space_group_name_H-M   'P 1'
#
loop_
_entity.id
_entity.type
_entity.pdbx_description
1 polymer ?
#
loop_
_entity_poly.entity_id
_entity_poly.type
_entity_poly.pdbx_seq_one_letter_code
_entity_poly.pdbx_strand_id
1 'polypeptide(L)'
;MHWLFAPGSLTERLSALGEYSLEPVDQRHAAACAADASLLGVEPDSPIWVREVVMRLDAQPCVTARSIASARARSKRSGSR
;
A
#
# COMPACT_ATOMS: atom_id res chain seq x y z
N MET A 1 -4.67 -21.44 -0.66
CA MET A 1 -3.60 -20.94 -1.56
C MET A 1 -4.10 -20.02 -2.69
N HIS A 2 -5.40 -19.95 -3.01
CA HIS A 2 -5.88 -19.23 -4.20
C HIS A 2 -5.66 -17.69 -4.18
N TRP A 3 -5.72 -17.04 -3.01
CA TRP A 3 -5.67 -15.56 -2.90
C TRP A 3 -4.33 -14.92 -3.27
N LEU A 4 -3.20 -15.51 -2.86
CA LEU A 4 -1.87 -14.91 -3.00
C LEU A 4 -1.38 -14.86 -4.45
N PHE A 5 -1.78 -15.85 -5.25
CA PHE A 5 -1.33 -16.01 -6.63
C PHE A 5 -2.46 -15.78 -7.65
N ALA A 6 -3.61 -15.29 -7.21
CA ALA A 6 -4.72 -14.98 -8.09
C ALA A 6 -4.35 -13.84 -9.06
N PRO A 7 -4.69 -13.96 -10.36
CA PRO A 7 -4.36 -12.96 -11.38
C PRO A 7 -5.16 -11.68 -11.18
N GLY A 8 -4.56 -10.51 -11.38
CA GLY A 8 -5.19 -9.21 -11.13
C GLY A 8 -4.95 -8.69 -9.71
N SER A 9 -5.49 -7.51 -9.40
CA SER A 9 -5.23 -6.85 -8.12
C SER A 9 -6.10 -7.40 -6.98
N LEU A 10 -5.58 -7.29 -5.75
CA LEU A 10 -6.36 -7.62 -4.55
C LEU A 10 -7.60 -6.72 -4.42
N THR A 11 -7.48 -5.43 -4.77
CA THR A 11 -8.59 -4.48 -4.76
C THR A 11 -9.73 -4.92 -5.68
N GLU A 12 -9.44 -5.27 -6.93
CA GLU A 12 -10.48 -5.75 -7.88
C GLU A 12 -11.24 -6.95 -7.33
N ARG A 13 -10.52 -7.92 -6.74
CA ARG A 13 -11.16 -9.11 -6.17
C ARG A 13 -12.00 -8.77 -4.94
N LEU A 14 -11.50 -7.92 -4.03
CA LEU A 14 -12.26 -7.54 -2.84
C LEU A 14 -13.52 -6.75 -3.22
N SER A 15 -13.42 -5.82 -4.18
CA SER A 15 -14.58 -5.07 -4.69
C SER A 15 -15.63 -5.95 -5.38
N ALA A 16 -15.25 -7.13 -5.88
CA ALA A 16 -16.19 -8.08 -6.47
C ALA A 16 -16.94 -8.93 -5.44
N LEU A 17 -16.52 -8.93 -4.16
CA LEU A 17 -17.12 -9.76 -3.11
C LEU A 17 -18.19 -9.05 -2.28
N GLY A 18 -18.20 -7.71 -2.25
CA GLY A 18 -19.05 -6.92 -1.35
C GLY A 18 -18.64 -5.45 -1.31
N GLU A 19 -19.12 -4.72 -0.31
CA GLU A 19 -18.80 -3.30 -0.14
C GLU A 19 -17.35 -3.12 0.32
N TYR A 20 -16.49 -2.70 -0.61
CA TYR A 20 -15.08 -2.48 -0.35
C TYR A 20 -14.79 -1.04 0.09
N SER A 21 -13.97 -0.91 1.14
CA SER A 21 -13.36 0.38 1.51
C SER A 21 -11.87 0.23 1.82
N LEU A 22 -11.13 1.34 1.65
CA LEU A 22 -9.72 1.45 1.98
C LEU A 22 -9.48 2.71 2.78
N GLU A 23 -8.81 2.55 3.91
CA GLU A 23 -8.55 3.62 4.86
C GLU A 23 -7.04 3.73 5.12
N PRO A 24 -6.41 4.90 4.91
CA PRO A 24 -5.07 5.14 5.42
C PRO A 24 -5.06 5.15 6.95
N VAL A 25 -4.17 4.35 7.54
CA VAL A 25 -3.91 4.33 8.99
C VAL A 25 -2.74 5.25 9.33
N ASP A 26 -1.68 5.20 8.53
CA ASP A 26 -0.53 6.09 8.67
C ASP A 26 0.09 6.44 7.31
N GLN A 27 0.61 7.66 7.22
CA GLN A 27 1.26 8.19 6.02
C GLN A 27 2.35 9.18 6.43
N ARG A 28 3.61 8.83 6.15
CA ARG A 28 4.76 9.61 6.62
C ARG A 28 5.94 9.56 5.65
N HIS A 29 6.75 10.61 5.70
CA HIS A 29 8.12 10.56 5.21
C HIS A 29 8.99 9.82 6.23
N ALA A 30 9.92 9.01 5.77
CA ALA A 30 10.89 8.31 6.61
C ALA A 30 12.23 8.20 5.89
N ALA A 31 13.27 7.84 6.64
CA ALA A 31 14.54 7.38 6.09
C ALA A 31 14.45 5.86 5.84
N ALA A 32 14.96 5.38 4.70
CA ALA A 32 14.95 3.97 4.37
C ALA A 32 15.87 3.18 5.30
N CYS A 33 15.31 2.24 6.07
CA CYS A 33 16.14 1.26 6.76
C CYS A 33 16.82 0.32 5.75
N ALA A 34 17.82 -0.44 6.18
CA ALA A 34 18.59 -1.31 5.27
C ALA A 34 17.72 -2.27 4.43
N ALA A 35 16.66 -2.84 5.03
CA ALA A 35 15.75 -3.73 4.32
C ALA A 35 14.90 -2.98 3.28
N ASP A 36 14.28 -1.86 3.66
CA ASP A 36 13.47 -1.03 2.77
C ASP A 36 14.32 -0.45 1.62
N ALA A 37 15.55 -0.03 1.92
CA ALA A 37 16.52 0.46 0.94
C ALA A 37 16.89 -0.61 -0.09
N SER A 38 17.18 -1.83 0.37
CA SER A 38 17.47 -2.97 -0.51
C SER A 38 16.27 -3.34 -1.39
N LEU A 39 15.05 -3.30 -0.86
CA LEU A 39 13.83 -3.58 -1.62
C LEU A 39 13.55 -2.52 -2.69
N LEU A 40 13.85 -1.26 -2.38
CA LEU A 40 13.64 -0.13 -3.28
C LEU A 40 14.81 0.10 -4.26
N GLY A 41 15.95 -0.54 -4.06
CA GLY A 41 17.17 -0.32 -4.85
C GLY A 41 17.75 1.09 -4.66
N VAL A 42 17.73 1.60 -3.42
CA VAL A 42 18.27 2.91 -3.04
C VAL A 42 19.31 2.76 -1.93
N GLU A 43 20.08 3.83 -1.68
CA GLU A 43 21.02 3.85 -0.55
C GLU A 43 20.28 3.84 0.80
N PRO A 44 20.84 3.23 1.85
CA PRO A 44 20.35 3.41 3.22
C PRO A 44 20.16 4.89 3.57
N ASP A 45 19.18 5.15 4.43
CA ASP A 45 18.77 6.49 4.86
C ASP A 45 18.21 7.41 3.76
N SER A 46 18.06 6.90 2.52
CA SER A 46 17.36 7.62 1.45
C SER A 46 15.95 8.01 1.86
N PRO A 47 15.43 9.19 1.45
CA PRO A 47 14.09 9.61 1.78
C PRO A 47 13.06 8.74 1.06
N ILE A 48 12.11 8.20 1.83
CA ILE A 48 11.01 7.38 1.36
C ILE A 48 9.67 7.89 1.87
N TRP A 49 8.61 7.49 1.19
CA TRP A 49 7.24 7.62 1.65
C TRP A 49 6.73 6.26 2.12
N VAL A 50 6.20 6.20 3.33
CA VAL A 50 5.58 5.00 3.90
C VAL A 50 4.07 5.25 3.98
N ARG A 51 3.29 4.27 3.54
CA ARG A 51 1.83 4.28 3.65
C ARG A 51 1.34 2.95 4.20
N GLU A 52 0.57 3.04 5.27
CA GLU A 52 -0.08 1.91 5.92
C GLU A 52 -1.59 2.09 5.80
N VAL A 53 -2.30 1.03 5.39
CA VAL A 53 -3.73 1.06 5.11
C VAL A 53 -4.42 -0.17 5.70
N VAL A 54 -5.72 -0.03 5.97
CA VAL A 54 -6.63 -1.15 6.22
C VAL A 54 -7.65 -1.19 5.09
N MET A 55 -7.88 -2.39 4.57
CA MET A 55 -8.96 -2.70 3.64
C MET A 55 -10.07 -3.42 4.39
N ARG A 56 -11.31 -3.04 4.08
CA ARG A 56 -12.52 -3.64 4.66
C ARG A 56 -13.42 -4.19 3.56
N LEU A 57 -14.16 -5.21 3.93
CA LEU A 57 -15.28 -5.76 3.17
C LEU A 57 -16.50 -5.74 4.09
N ASP A 58 -17.58 -5.11 3.66
CA ASP A 58 -18.82 -4.97 4.45
C ASP A 58 -18.55 -4.42 5.86
N ALA A 59 -17.76 -3.34 5.91
CA ALA A 59 -17.24 -2.68 7.12
C ALA A 59 -16.31 -3.54 8.02
N GLN A 60 -16.08 -4.81 7.70
CA GLN A 60 -15.18 -5.68 8.46
C GLN A 60 -13.74 -5.57 7.95
N PRO A 61 -12.73 -5.26 8.79
CA PRO A 61 -11.32 -5.29 8.39
C PRO A 61 -10.87 -6.69 8.00
N CYS A 62 -10.29 -6.80 6.81
CA CYS A 62 -9.85 -8.09 6.24
C CYS A 62 -8.38 -8.11 5.83
N VAL A 63 -7.79 -6.96 5.48
CA VAL A 63 -6.38 -6.88 5.06
C VAL A 63 -5.75 -5.61 5.62
N THR A 64 -4.55 -5.73 6.19
CA THR A 64 -3.64 -4.60 6.43
C THR A 64 -2.55 -4.64 5.37
N ALA A 65 -2.14 -3.47 4.88
CA ALA A 65 -1.06 -3.39 3.90
C ALA A 65 -0.13 -2.22 4.22
N ARG A 66 1.17 -2.48 4.04
CA ARG A 66 2.22 -1.48 4.09
C ARG A 66 2.86 -1.36 2.73
N SER A 67 3.02 -0.13 2.26
CA SER A 67 3.72 0.20 1.02
C SER A 67 4.82 1.21 1.31
N ILE A 68 5.93 1.06 0.62
CA ILE A 68 7.05 2.00 0.62
C ILE A 68 7.31 2.45 -0.81
N ALA A 69 7.69 3.70 -0.99
CA ALA A 69 8.10 4.24 -2.27
C ALA A 69 9.26 5.23 -2.06
N SER A 70 10.18 5.34 -3.02
CA SER A 70 11.18 6.40 -2.98
C SER A 70 10.50 7.76 -3.00
N ALA A 71 11.00 8.75 -2.25
CA ALA A 71 10.39 10.09 -2.22
C ALA A 71 10.51 10.84 -3.57
N ARG A 72 11.31 10.33 -4.51
CA ARG A 72 11.36 10.79 -5.91
C ARG A 72 10.24 10.22 -6.77
N ALA A 73 9.57 9.14 -6.34
CA ALA A 73 8.44 8.58 -7.05
C ALA A 73 7.26 9.57 -6.97
N ARG A 74 6.89 10.15 -8.11
CA ARG A 74 5.80 11.13 -8.20
C ARG A 74 4.49 10.52 -7.68
N SER A 75 3.88 11.15 -6.68
CA SER A 75 2.52 10.86 -6.23
C SER A 75 1.54 10.99 -7.41
N LYS A 76 0.75 9.94 -7.69
CA LYS A 76 -0.46 10.10 -8.49
C LYS A 76 -1.43 10.92 -7.65
N ARG A 77 -1.76 12.14 -8.09
CA ARG A 77 -2.86 12.94 -7.51
C ARG A 77 -4.09 12.05 -7.48
N SER A 78 -4.59 11.73 -6.29
CA SER A 78 -5.90 11.12 -6.12
C SER A 78 -6.92 12.09 -6.72
N GLY A 79 -7.58 11.68 -7.80
CA GLY A 79 -8.66 12.43 -8.40
C GLY A 79 -9.80 12.56 -7.41
N SER A 80 -10.11 13.81 -7.06
CA SER A 80 -11.40 14.17 -6.47
C SER A 80 -12.47 13.92 -7.53
N ARG A 81 -13.44 13.06 -7.23
CA ARG A 81 -14.79 13.19 -7.75
C ARG A 81 -15.70 13.55 -6.59
#